data_AF-A0A498QNE6-F1
#
_entry.id   AF-A0A498QNE6-F1
#
_cell.length_a   1.000
_cell.length_b   1.000
_cell.length_c   1.000
_cell.angle_alpha   90.00
_cell.angle_beta   90.00
_cell.angle_gamma   90.00
#
_symmetry.space_group_name_H-M   'P 1'
#
loop_
_entity.id
_entity.type
_entity.pdbx_description
1 polymer ?
#
loop_
_entity_poly.entity_id
_entity_poly.type
_entity_poly.pdbx_seq_one_letter_code
_entity_poly.pdbx_strand_id
1 'polypeptide(L)'
;MYSWRESHGRKEVDAIVETPDGWAAFEVKLTGDQNVIDSAAKGLLHFATNVDASKHGSPSALVVVTATGGGGKRTDGVHVLPISALGP
;
A
#
# COMPACT_ATOMS: atom_id res chain seq x y z
N MET A 1 19.36 4.13 1.01
CA MET A 1 18.23 3.40 1.61
C MET A 1 17.23 4.44 2.08
N TYR A 2 16.14 4.65 1.34
CA TYR A 2 15.08 5.58 1.72
C TYR A 2 14.06 4.78 2.54
N SER A 3 13.82 5.19 3.79
CA SER A 3 12.81 4.58 4.66
C SER A 3 11.74 5.64 4.89
N TRP A 4 10.50 5.31 4.52
CA TRP A 4 9.35 6.17 4.78
C TRP A 4 8.78 5.80 6.14
N ARG A 5 9.01 6.67 7.12
CA ARG A 5 8.52 6.50 8.50
C ARG A 5 7.59 7.65 8.85
N GLU A 6 6.42 7.31 9.38
CA GLU A 6 5.57 8.29 10.07
C GLU A 6 6.29 8.77 11.33
N SER A 7 6.20 10.07 11.61
CA SER A 7 7.02 10.78 12.59
C SER A 7 6.85 10.33 14.04
N HIS A 8 5.81 9.54 14.35
CA HIS A 8 5.53 9.00 15.69
C HIS A 8 5.75 7.49 15.79
N GLY A 9 6.35 6.86 14.77
CA GLY A 9 6.82 5.47 14.83
C GLY A 9 5.71 4.41 14.94
N ARG A 10 4.44 4.76 14.68
CA ARG A 10 3.31 3.85 14.92
C ARG A 10 2.90 2.99 13.73
N LYS A 11 3.19 3.42 12.50
CA LYS A 11 2.90 2.64 11.29
C LYS A 11 3.98 2.79 10.23
N GLU A 12 4.43 1.65 9.74
CA GLU A 12 5.34 1.47 8.62
C GLU A 12 4.54 0.90 7.45
N VAL A 13 5.03 1.13 6.23
CA VAL A 13 4.57 0.46 5.01
C VAL A 13 5.77 -0.25 4.40
N ASP A 14 5.55 -1.44 3.86
CA ASP A 14 6.65 -2.30 3.39
C ASP A 14 7.47 -1.63 2.26
N ALA A 15 6.81 -0.87 1.38
CA ALA A 15 7.49 -0.08 0.35
C ALA A 15 6.71 1.16 -0.09
N ILE A 16 7.46 2.19 -0.48
CA ILE A 16 6.96 3.35 -1.24
C ILE A 16 7.68 3.37 -2.58
N VAL A 17 6.92 3.58 -3.65
CA VAL A 17 7.44 3.90 -4.99
C VAL A 17 7.09 5.35 -5.28
N GLU A 18 8.09 6.14 -5.64
CA GLU A 18 7.93 7.55 -6.01
C GLU A 18 8.46 7.77 -7.43
N THR A 19 7.70 8.53 -8.20
CA THR A 19 7.99 8.93 -9.57
C THR A 19 7.77 10.45 -9.68
N PRO A 20 8.23 11.11 -10.75
CA PRO A 20 7.92 12.52 -10.97
C PRO A 20 6.42 12.85 -11.00
N ASP A 21 5.58 11.85 -11.34
CA ASP A 21 4.12 12.02 -11.48
C ASP A 21 3.35 11.75 -10.17
N GLY A 22 4.02 11.22 -9.14
CA GLY A 22 3.38 10.89 -7.87
C GLY A 22 3.99 9.68 -7.18
N TRP A 23 3.31 9.22 -6.12
CA TRP A 23 3.80 8.15 -5.25
C TRP A 23 2.73 7.11 -4.94
N ALA A 24 3.16 5.90 -4.60
CA ALA A 24 2.28 4.80 -4.20
C ALA A 24 2.88 4.03 -3.02
N ALA A 25 2.00 3.49 -2.16
CA ALA A 25 2.38 2.65 -1.03
C ALA A 25 1.95 1.20 -1.22
N PHE A 26 2.83 0.30 -0.78
CA PHE A 26 2.67 -1.14 -0.93
C PHE A 26 2.83 -1.82 0.42
N GLU A 27 1.94 -2.76 0.71
CA GLU A 27 2.05 -3.69 1.82
C GLU A 27 2.07 -5.11 1.25
N VAL A 28 3.07 -5.91 1.64
CA VAL A 28 3.24 -7.28 1.18
C VAL A 28 2.75 -8.23 2.27
N LYS A 29 1.78 -9.08 1.91
CA LYS A 29 1.25 -10.13 2.77
C LYS A 29 1.18 -11.40 1.96
N LEU A 30 2.17 -12.29 2.12
CA LEU A 30 2.29 -13.55 1.37
C LEU A 30 1.27 -14.61 1.84
N THR A 31 -0.02 -14.25 1.84
CA THR A 31 -1.17 -15.07 2.19
C THR A 31 -2.32 -14.81 1.22
N GLY A 32 -3.29 -15.72 1.17
CA GLY A 32 -4.59 -15.53 0.53
C GLY A 32 -5.73 -15.26 1.54
N ASP A 33 -5.43 -15.12 2.83
CA ASP A 33 -6.43 -14.88 3.88
C ASP A 33 -7.04 -13.47 3.78
N GLN A 34 -8.35 -13.42 3.56
CA GLN A 34 -9.10 -12.17 3.40
C GLN A 34 -9.02 -11.26 4.62
N ASN A 35 -8.98 -11.79 5.85
CA ASN A 35 -8.90 -10.98 7.06
C ASN A 35 -7.56 -10.25 7.18
N VAL A 36 -6.49 -10.91 6.73
CA VAL A 36 -5.14 -10.30 6.68
C VAL A 36 -5.10 -9.22 5.61
N ILE A 37 -5.69 -9.48 4.43
CA ILE A 37 -5.79 -8.51 3.33
C ILE A 37 -6.60 -7.28 3.76
N ASP A 38 -7.73 -7.47 4.45
CA ASP A 38 -8.56 -6.38 4.96
C ASP A 38 -7.83 -5.53 6.01
N SER A 39 -7.07 -6.18 6.88
CA SER A 39 -6.27 -5.50 7.91
C SER A 39 -5.14 -4.69 7.27
N ALA A 40 -4.47 -5.24 6.26
CA ALA A 40 -3.44 -4.53 5.49
C ALA A 40 -4.01 -3.31 4.74
N ALA A 41 -5.16 -3.46 4.07
CA ALA A 41 -5.84 -2.37 3.39
C ALA A 41 -6.22 -1.22 4.34
N LYS A 42 -6.78 -1.55 5.52
CA LYS A 42 -7.04 -0.55 6.58
C LYS A 42 -5.75 0.11 7.08
N GLY A 43 -4.66 -0.65 7.15
CA GLY A 43 -3.32 -0.15 7.46
C GLY A 43 -2.88 0.94 6.50
N LEU A 44 -2.90 0.66 5.19
CA LEU A 44 -2.53 1.59 4.13
C LEU A 44 -3.42 2.84 4.09
N LEU A 45 -4.74 2.69 4.22
CA LEU A 45 -5.66 3.82 4.27
C LEU A 45 -5.34 4.74 5.46
N HIS A 46 -5.12 4.15 6.64
CA HIS A 46 -4.72 4.92 7.80
C HIS A 46 -3.37 5.60 7.59
N PHE A 47 -2.37 4.90 7.04
CA PHE A 47 -1.08 5.50 6.72
C PHE A 47 -1.24 6.74 5.81
N ALA A 48 -2.01 6.62 4.74
CA ALA A 48 -2.26 7.72 3.80
C ALA A 48 -2.89 8.95 4.48
N THR A 49 -3.77 8.77 5.47
CA THR A 49 -4.35 9.91 6.22
C THR A 49 -3.36 10.67 7.08
N ASN A 50 -2.19 10.09 7.39
CA ASN A 50 -1.14 10.74 8.18
C ASN A 50 -0.03 11.34 7.31
N VAL A 51 -0.09 11.17 5.98
CA VAL A 51 0.86 11.80 5.07
C VAL A 51 0.44 13.25 4.83
N ASP A 52 1.40 14.18 4.95
CA ASP A 52 1.19 15.59 4.66
C ASP A 52 1.02 15.80 3.14
N ALA A 53 -0.24 15.79 2.70
CA ALA A 53 -0.60 15.94 1.29
C ALA A 53 -0.20 17.29 0.70
N SER A 54 0.08 18.32 1.53
CA SER A 54 0.58 19.60 1.02
C SER A 54 2.03 19.51 0.52
N LYS A 55 2.78 18.52 0.99
CA LYS A 55 4.18 18.28 0.62
C LYS A 55 4.33 17.16 -0.40
N HIS A 56 3.55 16.09 -0.25
CA HIS A 56 3.71 14.87 -1.04
C HIS A 56 2.56 14.61 -2.02
N GLY A 57 1.47 15.37 -1.95
CA GLY A 57 0.24 15.05 -2.68
C GLY A 57 -0.45 13.78 -2.16
N SER A 58 -1.58 13.44 -2.78
CA SER A 58 -2.30 12.19 -2.51
C SER A 58 -1.60 11.00 -3.19
N PRO A 59 -1.64 9.80 -2.59
CA PRO A 59 -1.08 8.62 -3.23
C PRO A 59 -1.84 8.31 -4.53
N SER A 60 -1.09 8.01 -5.59
CA SER A 60 -1.63 7.52 -6.86
C SER A 60 -2.23 6.12 -6.73
N ALA A 61 -1.68 5.30 -5.82
CA ALA A 61 -2.22 3.99 -5.48
C ALA A 61 -1.83 3.56 -4.05
N LEU A 62 -2.72 2.77 -3.44
CA LEU A 62 -2.45 1.98 -2.24
C LEU A 62 -2.64 0.51 -2.62
N VAL A 63 -1.65 -0.33 -2.36
CA VAL A 63 -1.60 -1.69 -2.92
C VAL A 63 -1.27 -2.72 -1.84
N VAL A 64 -2.08 -3.77 -1.73
CA VAL A 64 -1.76 -4.98 -0.99
C VAL A 64 -1.31 -6.06 -1.98
N VAL A 65 -0.08 -6.54 -1.83
CA VAL A 65 0.48 -7.64 -2.63
C VAL A 65 0.27 -8.96 -1.87
N THR A 66 -0.41 -9.92 -2.50
CA THR A 66 -0.72 -11.23 -1.91
C THR A 66 0.13 -12.35 -2.49
N ALA A 67 0.19 -13.51 -1.81
CA ALA A 67 0.83 -14.70 -2.40
C ALA A 67 0.01 -15.29 -3.55
N THR A 68 -1.31 -15.33 -3.39
CA THR A 68 -2.26 -15.96 -4.32
C THR A 68 -3.58 -15.19 -4.36
N GLY A 69 -4.52 -15.64 -5.19
CA GLY A 69 -5.88 -15.09 -5.28
C GLY A 69 -6.07 -14.16 -6.46
N GLY A 70 -7.29 -13.63 -6.59
CA GLY A 70 -7.66 -12.68 -7.64
C GLY A 70 -7.16 -11.27 -7.35
N GLY A 71 -6.87 -10.51 -8.41
CA GLY A 71 -6.54 -9.09 -8.31
C GLY A 71 -7.73 -8.17 -8.62
N GLY A 72 -7.71 -6.96 -8.09
CA GLY A 72 -8.73 -5.94 -8.36
C GLY A 72 -8.63 -4.72 -7.46
N LYS A 73 -9.38 -3.67 -7.83
CA LYS A 73 -9.56 -2.48 -6.98
C LYS A 73 -10.77 -2.67 -6.09
N ARG A 74 -10.57 -2.59 -4.78
CA ARG A 74 -11.63 -2.66 -3.76
C ARG A 74 -12.49 -1.39 -3.79
N THR A 75 -13.66 -1.45 -3.18
CA THR A 75 -14.57 -0.30 -3.03
C THR A 75 -14.00 0.83 -2.19
N ASP A 76 -13.08 0.51 -1.26
CA ASP A 76 -12.32 1.48 -0.47
C ASP A 76 -11.14 2.11 -1.22
N GLY A 77 -10.96 1.76 -2.50
CA GLY A 77 -9.93 2.31 -3.39
C GLY A 77 -8.59 1.60 -3.32
N VAL A 78 -8.38 0.66 -2.39
CA VAL A 78 -7.14 -0.11 -2.29
C VAL A 78 -7.07 -1.20 -3.37
N HIS A 79 -5.93 -1.32 -4.03
CA HIS A 79 -5.67 -2.39 -4.98
C HIS A 79 -5.18 -3.64 -4.24
N VAL A 80 -5.70 -4.80 -4.61
CA VAL A 80 -5.17 -6.10 -4.19
C VAL A 80 -4.68 -6.81 -5.44
N LEU A 81 -3.47 -7.37 -5.41
CA LEU A 81 -2.95 -8.15 -6.53
C LEU A 81 -2.05 -9.28 -6.02
N PRO A 82 -2.10 -10.47 -6.64
CA PRO A 82 -1.14 -11.52 -6.34
C PRO A 82 0.24 -11.12 -6.87
N ILE A 83 1.30 -11.60 -6.22
CA ILE A 83 2.69 -11.34 -6.63
C ILE A 83 2.96 -11.77 -8.07
N SER A 84 2.24 -12.78 -8.57
CA SER A 84 2.32 -13.24 -9.97
C SER A 84 1.79 -12.24 -11.00
N ALA A 85 1.08 -11.18 -10.56
CA ALA A 85 0.63 -10.10 -11.44
C ALA A 85 1.68 -9.00 -11.64
N LEU A 86 2.80 -9.05 -10.91
CA LEU A 86 3.93 -8.13 -11.10
C LEU A 86 4.84 -8.64 -12.23
N GLY A 87 5.24 -7.73 -13.12
CA GLY A 87 6.23 -7.99 -14.15
C GLY A 87 7.66 -7.63 -13.71
N PRO A 88 8.70 -8.17 -14.37
CA PRO A 88 10.08 -7.75 -14.22
C PRO A 88 10.37 -6.39 -14.86
#